data_AF-A0A4Z1CDM6-F1
#
_entry.id   AF-A0A4Z1CDM6-F1
#
_cell.length_a   1.000
_cell.length_b   1.000
_cell.length_c   1.000
_cell.angle_alpha   90.00
_cell.angle_beta   90.00
_cell.angle_gamma   90.00
#
_symmetry.space_group_name_H-M   'P 1'
#
loop_
_entity.id
_entity.type
_entity.pdbx_description
1 polymer ?
#
loop_
_entity_poly.entity_id
_entity_poly.type
_entity_poly.pdbx_seq_one_letter_code
_entity_poly.pdbx_strand_id
1 'polypeptide(L)'
;MTSSGTVHLDPAAHAAASTRLDDRLRDLDARRRAAEASVERLLAAWHGEAASTFASQWETWRSAAAGVVDGLGATVAALSGARADLVSADTVVSQHPSAMAVHLEGRLG
;
A
#
# COMPACT_ATOMS: atom_id res chain seq x y z
N MET A 1 5.20 24.00 22.76
CA MET A 1 4.56 22.88 23.47
C MET A 1 4.50 21.72 22.49
N THR A 2 5.50 20.84 22.49
CA THR A 2 5.54 19.66 21.61
C THR A 2 4.58 18.64 22.19
N SER A 3 3.36 18.57 21.64
CA SER A 3 2.46 17.45 21.92
C SER A 3 3.10 16.20 21.35
N SER A 4 3.89 15.51 22.18
CA SER A 4 4.37 14.17 21.89
C SER A 4 3.16 13.26 22.08
N GLY A 5 2.29 13.25 21.06
CA GLY A 5 1.20 12.29 20.98
C GLY A 5 1.81 10.95 20.62
N THR A 6 1.93 10.06 21.61
CA THR A 6 2.35 8.68 21.39
C THR A 6 1.36 8.06 20.41
N VAL A 7 1.76 7.87 19.15
CA VAL A 7 0.95 7.16 18.16
C VAL A 7 0.98 5.69 18.54
N HIS A 8 -0.01 5.26 19.31
CA HIS A 8 -0.23 3.85 19.58
C HIS A 8 -0.85 3.21 18.34
N LEU A 9 -0.01 2.67 17.47
CA LEU A 9 -0.44 1.85 16.36
C LEU A 9 -0.69 0.44 16.90
N ASP A 10 -1.91 -0.08 16.79
CA ASP A 10 -2.18 -1.50 17.03
C ASP A 10 -1.50 -2.32 15.91
N PRO A 11 -0.43 -3.09 16.20
CA PRO A 11 0.32 -3.80 15.18
C PRO A 11 -0.51 -4.91 14.53
N ALA A 12 -1.47 -5.49 15.24
CA ALA A 12 -2.34 -6.54 14.72
C ALA A 12 -3.39 -5.94 13.78
N ALA A 13 -4.03 -4.84 14.17
CA ALA A 13 -4.98 -4.13 13.31
C ALA A 13 -4.32 -3.63 12.03
N HIS A 14 -3.12 -3.07 12.12
CA HIS A 14 -2.37 -2.62 10.95
C HIS A 14 -1.94 -3.79 10.05
N ALA A 15 -1.46 -4.91 10.62
CA ALA A 15 -1.11 -6.08 9.82
C ALA A 15 -2.31 -6.59 9.05
N ALA A 16 -3.46 -6.72 9.72
CA ALA A 16 -4.70 -7.17 9.12
C ALA A 16 -5.18 -6.22 8.00
N ALA A 17 -5.06 -4.90 8.20
CA ALA A 17 -5.39 -3.92 7.18
C ALA A 17 -4.47 -4.02 5.96
N SER A 18 -3.15 -4.10 6.16
CA SER A 18 -2.17 -4.28 5.08
C SER A 18 -2.42 -5.56 4.29
N THR A 19 -2.63 -6.70 4.95
CA THR A 19 -2.94 -7.98 4.29
C THR A 19 -4.23 -7.89 3.48
N ARG A 20 -5.31 -7.31 4.04
CA ARG A 20 -6.57 -7.15 3.31
C ARG A 20 -6.43 -6.27 2.08
N LEU A 21 -5.66 -5.19 2.17
CA LEU A 21 -5.44 -4.29 1.04
C LEU A 21 -4.60 -4.96 -0.05
N ASP A 22 -3.58 -5.72 0.33
CA ASP A 22 -2.75 -6.51 -0.59
C ASP A 22 -3.58 -7.59 -1.32
N ASP A 23 -4.43 -8.32 -0.59
CA ASP A 23 -5.35 -9.30 -1.19
C ASP A 23 -6.36 -8.65 -2.14
N ARG A 24 -6.89 -7.47 -1.78
CA ARG A 24 -7.80 -6.71 -2.65
C ARG A 24 -7.11 -6.17 -3.89
N LEU A 25 -5.86 -5.76 -3.77
CA LEU A 25 -5.05 -5.31 -4.90
C LEU A 25 -4.81 -6.47 -5.88
N ARG A 26 -4.46 -7.66 -5.38
CA ARG A 26 -4.30 -8.87 -6.20
C ARG A 26 -5.59 -9.27 -6.91
N ASP A 27 -6.72 -9.25 -6.20
CA ASP A 27 -8.04 -9.54 -6.79
C ASP A 27 -8.40 -8.53 -7.88
N LEU A 28 -8.16 -7.24 -7.65
CA LEU A 28 -8.40 -6.19 -8.64
C LEU A 28 -7.53 -6.36 -9.89
N ASP A 29 -6.23 -6.62 -9.71
CA ASP A 29 -5.31 -6.83 -10.82
C ASP A 29 -5.67 -8.09 -11.63
N ALA A 30 -6.05 -9.18 -10.95
CA ALA A 30 -6.51 -10.40 -11.61
C ALA A 30 -7.75 -10.16 -12.47
N ARG A 31 -8.73 -9.40 -11.97
CA ARG A 31 -9.94 -9.04 -12.71
C ARG A 31 -9.65 -8.14 -13.91
N ARG A 32 -8.73 -7.18 -13.76
CA ARG A 32 -8.27 -6.31 -14.86
C ARG A 32 -7.67 -7.15 -15.98
N ARG A 33 -6.74 -8.06 -15.67
CA ARG A 33 -6.11 -8.97 -16.65
C ARG A 33 -7.12 -9.90 -17.33
N ALA A 34 -8.11 -10.39 -16.58
CA ALA A 34 -9.17 -11.23 -17.14
C ALA A 34 -10.06 -10.46 -18.15
N ALA A 35 -10.34 -9.18 -17.87
CA ALA A 35 -11.05 -8.30 -18.79
C ALA A 35 -10.21 -8.04 -20.05
N GLU A 36 -8.91 -7.76 -19.91
CA GLU A 36 -7.95 -7.62 -21.02
C GLU A 36 -7.95 -8.84 -21.94
N ALA A 37 -7.74 -10.03 -21.38
CA ALA A 37 -7.75 -11.26 -22.18
C ALA A 37 -9.11 -11.52 -22.87
N SER A 38 -10.22 -11.02 -22.33
CA SER A 38 -11.55 -11.17 -22.93
C SER A 38 -11.75 -10.20 -24.08
N VAL A 39 -11.31 -8.95 -23.92
CA VAL A 39 -11.41 -7.92 -24.96
C VAL A 39 -10.43 -8.18 -26.11
N GLU A 40 -9.21 -8.63 -25.82
CA GLU A 40 -8.24 -9.03 -26.85
C GLU A 40 -8.79 -10.14 -27.75
N ARG A 41 -9.43 -11.17 -27.16
CA ARG A 41 -10.11 -12.22 -27.91
C ARG A 41 -11.28 -11.69 -28.76
N LEU A 42 -12.05 -10.74 -28.23
CA LEU A 42 -13.14 -10.11 -28.97
C LEU A 42 -12.59 -9.33 -30.18
N LEU A 43 -11.59 -8.49 -29.98
CA LEU A 43 -10.96 -7.68 -31.02
C LEU A 43 -10.22 -8.52 -32.06
N ALA A 44 -9.73 -9.70 -31.71
CA ALA A 44 -9.13 -10.64 -32.67
C ALA A 44 -10.14 -11.19 -33.69
N ALA A 45 -11.42 -11.27 -33.34
CA ALA A 45 -12.48 -11.77 -34.22
C ALA A 45 -13.32 -10.65 -34.85
N TRP A 46 -13.30 -9.45 -34.27
CA TRP A 46 -14.14 -8.32 -34.68
C TRP A 46 -13.34 -7.26 -35.44
N HIS A 47 -13.76 -6.96 -36.67
CA HIS A 47 -13.08 -6.04 -37.57
C HIS A 47 -14.01 -4.93 -38.06
N GLY A 48 -13.42 -3.81 -38.49
CA GLY A 48 -14.12 -2.65 -39.04
C GLY A 48 -14.04 -1.40 -38.16
N GLU A 49 -14.64 -0.31 -38.61
CA GLU A 49 -14.56 1.01 -37.97
C GLU A 49 -15.05 0.99 -36.51
N ALA A 50 -16.13 0.26 -36.24
CA ALA A 50 -16.68 0.11 -34.89
C ALA A 50 -15.69 -0.63 -33.96
N ALA A 51 -14.99 -1.64 -34.46
CA ALA A 51 -13.95 -2.36 -33.70
C ALA A 51 -12.77 -1.43 -33.37
N SER A 52 -12.32 -0.61 -34.34
CA SER A 52 -11.26 0.39 -34.14
C SER A 52 -11.66 1.45 -33.10
N THR A 53 -12.91 1.92 -33.17
CA THR A 53 -13.44 2.93 -32.23
C THR A 53 -13.48 2.37 -30.82
N PHE A 54 -14.00 1.14 -30.67
CA PHE A 54 -14.01 0.46 -29.38
C PHE A 54 -12.59 0.18 -28.86
N ALA A 55 -11.66 -0.26 -29.71
CA ALA A 55 -10.27 -0.51 -29.33
C ALA A 55 -9.58 0.75 -28.77
N SER A 56 -9.84 1.92 -29.34
CA SER A 56 -9.30 3.19 -28.81
C SER A 56 -9.84 3.53 -27.42
N GLN A 57 -11.14 3.31 -27.18
CA GLN A 57 -11.74 3.54 -25.86
C GLN A 57 -11.27 2.50 -24.85
N TRP A 58 -11.12 1.25 -25.29
CA TRP A 58 -10.57 0.18 -24.50
C TRP A 58 -9.14 0.47 -24.04
N GLU A 59 -8.29 0.99 -24.94
CA GLU A 59 -6.91 1.36 -24.58
C GLU A 59 -6.87 2.44 -23.49
N THR A 60 -7.78 3.42 -23.57
CA THR A 60 -7.90 4.47 -22.56
C THR A 60 -8.29 3.88 -21.20
N TRP A 61 -9.28 2.98 -21.19
CA TRP A 61 -9.67 2.26 -19.97
C TRP A 61 -8.52 1.41 -19.42
N ARG A 62 -7.81 0.67 -20.28
CA ARG A 62 -6.70 -0.22 -19.91
C ARG A 62 -5.58 0.55 -19.22
N SER A 63 -5.17 1.68 -19.80
CA SER A 63 -4.15 2.55 -19.21
C SER A 63 -4.59 3.13 -17.87
N ALA A 64 -5.84 3.60 -17.76
CA ALA A 64 -6.35 4.16 -16.51
C ALA A 64 -6.46 3.10 -15.41
N ALA A 65 -6.93 1.90 -15.75
CA ALA A 65 -7.06 0.78 -14.82
C ALA A 65 -5.69 0.33 -14.30
N ALA A 66 -4.67 0.26 -15.16
CA ALA A 66 -3.29 0.00 -14.74
C ALA A 66 -2.80 1.05 -13.75
N GLY A 67 -3.02 2.34 -14.03
CA GLY A 67 -2.64 3.44 -13.13
C GLY A 67 -3.30 3.37 -11.74
N VAL A 68 -4.56 2.93 -11.66
CA VAL A 68 -5.25 2.72 -10.38
C VAL A 68 -4.60 1.58 -9.57
N VAL A 69 -4.28 0.46 -10.22
CA VAL A 69 -3.59 -0.68 -9.58
C VAL A 69 -2.21 -0.23 -9.08
N ASP A 70 -1.44 0.48 -9.89
CA ASP A 70 -0.11 0.97 -9.51
C ASP A 70 -0.17 1.95 -8.35
N GLY A 71 -1.10 2.91 -8.37
CA GLY A 71 -1.29 3.89 -7.30
C GLY A 71 -1.73 3.25 -5.97
N LEU A 72 -2.64 2.27 -6.04
CA LEU A 72 -3.03 1.48 -4.86
C LEU A 72 -1.84 0.65 -4.34
N GLY A 73 -1.06 0.04 -5.22
CA GLY A 73 0.17 -0.68 -4.86
C GLY A 73 1.18 0.21 -4.12
N ALA A 74 1.41 1.41 -4.63
CA ALA A 74 2.28 2.40 -3.97
C ALA A 74 1.76 2.79 -2.58
N THR A 75 0.44 2.95 -2.42
CA THR A 75 -0.18 3.28 -1.13
C THR A 75 -0.04 2.14 -0.11
N VAL A 76 -0.23 0.88 -0.55
CA VAL A 76 -0.03 -0.30 0.30
C VAL A 76 1.44 -0.46 0.71
N ALA A 77 2.37 -0.20 -0.21
CA ALA A 77 3.80 -0.20 0.08
C ALA A 77 4.17 0.90 1.09
N ALA A 78 3.65 2.13 0.93
CA ALA A 78 3.87 3.23 1.86
C ALA A 78 3.33 2.92 3.26
N LEU A 79 2.14 2.31 3.35
CA LEU A 79 1.56 1.87 4.62
C LEU A 79 2.46 0.82 5.31
N SER A 80 3.01 -0.11 4.54
CA SER A 80 3.95 -1.12 5.05
C SER A 80 5.27 -0.50 5.52
N GLY A 81 5.78 0.50 4.82
CA GLY A 81 6.96 1.28 5.20
C GLY A 81 6.76 2.05 6.51
N ALA A 82 5.64 2.77 6.65
CA ALA A 82 5.32 3.53 7.86
C ALA A 82 5.26 2.62 9.11
N ARG A 83 4.76 1.39 8.96
CA ARG A 83 4.82 0.38 10.03
C ARG A 83 6.25 -0.01 10.38
N ALA A 84 7.09 -0.29 9.38
CA ALA A 84 8.48 -0.68 9.61
C ALA A 84 9.26 0.42 10.36
N ASP A 85 9.03 1.68 10.01
CA ASP A 85 9.62 2.83 10.67
C ASP A 85 9.16 2.95 12.12
N LEU A 86 7.87 2.76 12.38
CA LEU A 86 7.32 2.81 13.75
C LEU A 86 7.87 1.68 14.63
N VAL A 87 7.92 0.43 14.12
CA VAL A 87 8.47 -0.71 14.86
C VAL A 87 9.95 -0.49 15.17
N SER A 88 10.70 0.10 14.24
CA SER A 88 12.10 0.45 14.45
C SER A 88 12.26 1.53 15.52
N ALA A 89 11.42 2.56 15.51
CA ALA A 89 11.42 3.62 16.53
C ALA A 89 11.09 3.08 17.93
N ASP A 90 10.09 2.21 18.06
CA ASP A 90 9.69 1.61 19.35
C ASP A 90 10.78 0.68 19.92
N THR A 91 11.49 -0.03 19.05
CA THR A 91 12.64 -0.87 19.43
C THR A 91 13.80 -0.04 19.97
N VAL A 92 14.10 1.12 19.36
CA VAL A 92 15.14 2.05 19.83
C VAL A 92 14.79 2.64 21.21
N VAL A 93 13.53 3.02 21.43
CA VAL A 93 13.07 3.55 22.72
C VAL A 93 13.14 2.48 23.82
N SER A 94 12.74 1.24 23.50
CA SER A 94 12.76 0.11 24.45
C SER A 94 14.16 -0.37 24.81
N GLN A 95 15.17 -0.09 23.99
CA GLN A 95 16.58 -0.42 24.25
C GLN A 95 17.33 0.66 25.06
N HIS A 96 16.78 1.88 25.17
CA HIS A 96 17.37 3.00 25.91
C HIS A 96 16.63 3.47 27.18
N PRO A 97 15.87 2.66 27.95
CA PRO A 97 15.22 3.15 29.18
C PRO A 97 16.23 3.41 30.31
N SER A 98 17.36 2.71 30.34
CA SER A 98 18.28 2.73 31.50
C SER A 98 19.35 3.82 31.46
N ALA A 99 19.59 4.48 30.33
CA ALA A 99 20.62 5.52 30.24
C ALA A 99 20.18 6.88 30.83
N MET A 100 18.87 7.14 30.92
CA MET A 100 18.34 8.38 31.53
C MET A 100 18.07 8.26 33.03
N ALA A 101 17.79 7.05 33.55
CA ALA A 101 17.61 6.83 34.99
C ALA A 101 18.93 6.96 35.75
N VAL A 102 20.03 6.42 35.21
CA VAL A 102 21.36 6.45 35.85
C VAL A 102 21.92 7.88 35.98
N HIS A 103 21.54 8.80 35.08
CA HIS A 103 22.04 10.18 35.14
C HIS A 103 21.33 11.07 36.18
N LEU A 104 20.15 10.68 36.65
CA LEU A 104 19.40 11.40 37.69
C LEU A 104 19.77 10.94 39.12
N GLU A 105 20.23 9.70 39.28
CA GLU A 105 20.66 9.15 40.58
C GLU A 105 22.09 9.58 40.96
N GLY A 106 22.96 9.89 39.99
CA GLY A 106 24.32 10.37 40.24
C GLY A 106 24.47 11.86 40.57
N ARG A 107 23.38 12.65 40.55
CA ARG A 107 23.39 14.10 40.79
C ARG A 107 22.75 14.52 42.12
N LEU A 108 22.31 13.57 42.94
CA LEU A 108 21.74 13.81 44.28
C LEU A 108 22.53 13.13 45.41
N GLY A 109 23.78 12.71 45.16
CA GLY A 109 24.73 12.20 46.16
C GLY A 109 25.82 13.21 46.47
#